data_AF-A0A251TB83-F1
#
_entry.id   AF-A0A251TB83-F1
#
_cell.length_a   1.000
_cell.length_b   1.000
_cell.length_c   1.000
_cell.angle_alpha   90.00
_cell.angle_beta   90.00
_cell.angle_gamma   90.00
#
_symmetry.space_group_name_H-M   'P 1'
#
loop_
_entity.id
_entity.type
_entity.pdbx_description
1 polymer ?
#
loop_
_entity_poly.entity_id
_entity_poly.type
_entity_poly.pdbx_seq_one_letter_code
_entity_poly.pdbx_strand_id
1 'polypeptide(L)'
;MAKGRGSEMVSMAVLCLHVAALQCEIAQAATYAAGGNGGWTFNVSGWENGKKFKAGDILVFNYQKGAHNVVVVNKAGYVGCSTTPRNAKIYTSGKDK
;
A
#
# COMPACT_ATOMS: atom_id res chain seq x y z
N MET A 1 47.91 1.35 -33.54
CA MET A 1 46.42 1.35 -33.48
C MET A 1 46.00 1.16 -32.03
N ALA A 2 45.65 2.23 -31.31
CA ALA A 2 45.24 2.19 -29.91
C ALA A 2 43.71 2.11 -29.83
N LYS A 3 43.16 0.99 -30.28
CA LYS A 3 41.73 0.67 -30.15
C LYS A 3 41.64 -0.45 -29.11
N GLY A 4 41.00 -0.20 -27.98
CA GLY A 4 40.77 -1.28 -27.01
C GLY A 4 40.17 -0.78 -25.70
N ARG A 5 40.96 -0.05 -24.91
CA ARG A 5 40.62 0.19 -23.49
C ARG A 5 39.38 1.07 -23.27
N GLY A 6 39.17 2.13 -24.05
CA GLY A 6 38.01 3.02 -23.87
C GLY A 6 36.68 2.41 -24.32
N SER A 7 36.71 1.63 -25.41
CA SER A 7 35.51 1.02 -25.98
C SER A 7 34.95 -0.11 -25.11
N GLU A 8 35.83 -0.89 -24.48
CA GLU A 8 35.43 -1.98 -23.58
C GLU A 8 34.88 -1.45 -22.26
N MET A 9 35.45 -0.38 -21.70
CA MET A 9 34.90 0.25 -20.50
C MET A 9 33.51 0.85 -20.75
N VAL A 10 33.30 1.46 -21.92
CA VAL A 10 31.97 1.97 -22.32
C VAL A 10 30.99 0.82 -22.52
N SER A 11 31.40 -0.25 -23.19
CA SER A 11 30.53 -1.41 -23.44
C SER A 11 30.12 -2.12 -22.14
N MET A 12 31.06 -2.29 -21.19
CA MET A 12 30.78 -2.86 -19.87
C MET A 12 29.86 -1.95 -19.05
N ALA A 13 30.11 -0.64 -19.02
CA ALA A 13 29.26 0.31 -18.29
C ALA A 13 27.81 0.33 -18.84
N VAL A 14 27.66 0.28 -20.17
CA VAL A 14 26.34 0.19 -20.82
C VAL A 14 25.65 -1.13 -20.50
N LEU A 15 26.38 -2.25 -20.47
CA LEU A 15 25.84 -3.56 -20.08
C LEU A 15 25.38 -3.56 -18.61
N CYS A 16 26.19 -3.01 -17.69
CA CYS A 16 25.83 -2.88 -16.29
C CYS A 16 24.59 -1.98 -16.08
N LEU A 17 24.49 -0.86 -16.80
CA LEU A 17 23.33 0.02 -16.76
C LEU A 17 22.07 -0.65 -17.30
N HIS A 18 22.17 -1.43 -18.39
CA HIS A 18 21.04 -2.21 -18.91
C HIS A 18 20.59 -3.29 -17.92
N VAL A 19 21.52 -4.02 -17.31
CA VAL A 19 21.20 -5.04 -16.29
C VAL A 19 20.55 -4.41 -15.06
N ALA A 20 21.06 -3.26 -14.58
CA ALA A 20 20.48 -2.54 -13.45
C ALA A 20 19.07 -2.00 -13.75
N ALA A 21 18.84 -1.48 -14.96
CA ALA A 21 17.52 -1.02 -15.39
C ALA A 21 16.51 -2.17 -15.49
N LEU A 22 16.94 -3.37 -15.91
CA LEU A 22 16.10 -4.56 -16.00
C LEU A 22 15.74 -5.16 -14.62
N GLN A 23 16.52 -4.87 -13.58
CA GLN A 23 16.25 -5.30 -12.20
C GLN A 23 15.41 -4.31 -11.40
N CYS A 24 15.03 -3.18 -12.00
CA CYS A 24 14.14 -2.22 -11.37
C CYS A 24 12.70 -2.75 -11.44
N GLU A 25 12.28 -3.52 -10.44
CA GLU A 25 10.86 -3.85 -10.30
C GLU A 25 10.07 -2.56 -10.07
N ILE A 26 9.12 -2.27 -10.96
CA ILE A 26 8.19 -1.15 -10.80
C ILE A 26 7.29 -1.49 -9.60
N ALA A 27 7.60 -0.91 -8.44
CA ALA A 27 6.79 -1.06 -7.24
C ALA A 27 5.47 -0.28 -7.40
N GLN A 28 4.42 -0.96 -7.85
CA GLN A 28 3.08 -0.39 -7.95
C GLN A 28 2.28 -0.72 -6.68
N ALA A 29 1.80 0.30 -5.98
CA ALA A 29 0.91 0.14 -4.84
C ALA A 29 -0.44 -0.43 -5.29
N ALA A 30 -0.89 -1.51 -4.65
CA ALA A 30 -2.23 -2.03 -4.84
C ALA A 30 -3.25 -1.20 -4.05
N THR A 31 -4.50 -1.21 -4.51
CA THR A 31 -5.62 -0.56 -3.82
C THR A 31 -6.69 -1.60 -3.50
N TYR A 32 -7.12 -1.67 -2.25
CA TYR A 32 -8.12 -2.63 -1.77
C TYR A 32 -9.31 -1.91 -1.16
N ALA A 33 -10.53 -2.26 -1.58
CA ALA A 33 -11.75 -1.77 -0.95
C ALA A 33 -12.07 -2.57 0.32
N ALA A 34 -12.11 -1.88 1.47
CA ALA A 34 -12.54 -2.49 2.72
C ALA A 34 -14.03 -2.90 2.63
N GLY A 35 -14.34 -4.14 3.00
CA GLY A 35 -15.68 -4.72 2.83
C GLY A 35 -16.10 -5.03 1.39
N GLY A 36 -15.20 -4.87 0.41
CA GLY A 36 -15.48 -5.17 -1.00
C GLY A 36 -16.60 -4.32 -1.58
N ASN A 37 -17.52 -4.92 -2.35
CA ASN A 37 -18.65 -4.21 -2.96
C ASN A 37 -19.65 -3.66 -1.94
N GLY A 38 -19.69 -4.21 -0.72
CA GLY A 38 -20.57 -3.71 0.35
C GLY A 38 -20.05 -2.45 1.04
N GLY A 39 -18.77 -2.10 0.84
CA GLY A 39 -18.13 -0.97 1.49
C GLY A 39 -17.92 -1.16 2.99
N TRP A 40 -17.61 -0.06 3.67
CA TRP A 40 -17.37 -0.03 5.11
C TRP A 40 -18.70 0.06 5.87
N THR A 41 -19.07 -1.05 6.48
CA THR A 41 -20.32 -1.23 7.22
C THR A 41 -20.15 -2.31 8.31
N PHE A 42 -21.22 -2.67 9.01
CA PHE A 42 -21.19 -3.74 10.01
C PHE A 42 -20.94 -5.12 9.39
N ASN A 43 -20.39 -6.05 10.19
CA ASN A 43 -20.17 -7.45 9.82
C ASN A 43 -19.28 -7.68 8.57
N VAL A 44 -18.33 -6.77 8.32
CA VAL A 44 -17.38 -6.89 7.21
C VAL A 44 -16.11 -7.68 7.55
N SER A 45 -16.00 -8.24 8.76
CA SER A 45 -14.84 -9.05 9.17
C SER A 45 -14.54 -10.17 8.17
N GLY A 46 -13.26 -10.40 7.87
CA GLY A 46 -12.86 -11.40 6.89
C GLY A 46 -12.82 -10.87 5.45
N TRP A 47 -13.18 -9.60 5.20
CA TRP A 47 -12.98 -8.97 3.88
C TRP A 47 -11.51 -9.01 3.46
N GLU A 48 -10.58 -9.06 4.40
CA GLU A 48 -9.14 -9.17 4.21
C GLU A 48 -8.68 -10.56 3.74
N ASN A 49 -9.52 -11.60 3.89
CA ASN A 49 -9.13 -12.96 3.58
C ASN A 49 -8.75 -13.13 2.10
N GLY A 50 -7.65 -13.87 1.87
CA GLY A 50 -7.09 -14.11 0.54
C GLY A 50 -6.35 -12.92 -0.10
N LYS A 51 -6.26 -11.76 0.58
CA LYS A 51 -5.50 -10.60 0.10
C LYS A 51 -4.07 -10.62 0.63
N LYS A 52 -3.14 -10.12 -0.19
CA LYS A 52 -1.72 -9.99 0.17
C LYS A 52 -1.37 -8.51 0.20
N PHE A 53 -1.41 -7.91 1.39
CA PHE A 53 -1.05 -6.51 1.58
C PHE A 53 0.47 -6.35 1.60
N LYS A 54 0.95 -5.30 0.91
CA LYS A 54 2.33 -4.86 0.90
C LYS A 54 2.42 -3.44 1.45
N ALA A 55 3.58 -3.08 1.97
CA ALA A 55 3.85 -1.70 2.36
C ALA A 55 3.69 -0.78 1.15
N GLY A 56 2.95 0.32 1.33
CA GLY A 56 2.60 1.25 0.25
C GLY A 56 1.22 1.01 -0.38
N ASP A 57 0.59 -0.15 -0.14
CA ASP A 57 -0.79 -0.38 -0.58
C ASP A 57 -1.78 0.54 0.13
N ILE A 58 -2.91 0.80 -0.54
CA ILE A 58 -3.96 1.71 -0.07
C ILE A 58 -5.22 0.92 0.26
N LEU A 59 -5.82 1.21 1.42
CA LEU A 59 -7.13 0.71 1.80
C LEU A 59 -8.18 1.81 1.58
N VAL A 60 -9.22 1.51 0.79
CA VAL A 60 -10.30 2.45 0.53
C VAL A 60 -11.51 2.09 1.38
N PHE A 61 -11.93 3.02 2.23
CA PHE A 61 -13.12 2.90 3.06
C PHE A 61 -14.24 3.76 2.47
N ASN A 62 -15.21 3.11 1.82
CA ASN A 62 -16.39 3.77 1.25
C ASN A 62 -17.58 3.60 2.20
N TYR A 63 -18.18 4.69 2.65
CA TYR A 63 -19.36 4.67 3.53
C TYR A 63 -20.13 5.99 3.40
N GLN A 64 -21.40 5.99 3.83
CA GLN A 64 -22.16 7.23 3.89
C GLN A 64 -21.54 8.18 4.93
N LYS A 65 -21.09 9.35 4.49
CA LYS A 65 -20.57 10.39 5.39
C LYS A 65 -21.57 10.66 6.53
N GLY A 66 -21.06 10.68 7.76
CA GLY A 66 -21.85 10.88 8.98
C GLY A 66 -22.48 9.61 9.57
N ALA A 67 -22.57 8.51 8.81
CA ALA A 67 -23.04 7.22 9.34
C ALA A 67 -21.92 6.43 10.02
N HIS A 68 -20.70 6.50 9.46
CA HIS A 68 -19.52 5.83 9.97
C HIS A 68 -18.29 6.76 9.95
N ASN A 69 -17.18 6.28 10.52
CA ASN A 69 -15.85 6.84 10.41
C ASN A 69 -14.82 5.70 10.33
N VAL A 70 -13.54 6.06 10.17
CA VAL A 70 -12.41 5.11 10.26
C VAL A 70 -11.46 5.59 11.34
N VAL A 71 -11.13 4.72 12.29
CA VAL A 71 -10.23 5.02 13.40
C VAL A 71 -9.04 4.08 13.36
N VAL A 72 -7.83 4.64 13.29
CA VAL A 72 -6.59 3.86 13.32
C VAL A 72 -6.23 3.55 14.77
N VAL A 73 -6.31 2.27 15.14
CA VAL A 73 -6.08 1.77 16.51
C VAL A 73 -4.94 0.77 16.57
N ASN A 74 -4.44 0.51 17.78
CA ASN A 74 -3.50 -0.60 18.02
C ASN A 74 -4.25 -1.93 18.29
N LYS A 75 -3.50 -3.02 18.50
CA LYS A 75 -4.07 -4.35 18.76
C LYS A 75 -5.01 -4.38 19.97
N ALA A 76 -4.65 -3.70 21.06
CA ALA A 76 -5.49 -3.65 22.26
C ALA A 76 -6.79 -2.86 22.01
N GLY A 77 -6.70 -1.74 21.28
CA GLY A 77 -7.85 -0.95 20.86
C GLY A 77 -8.80 -1.73 19.96
N TYR A 78 -8.26 -2.50 19.00
CA TYR A 78 -9.05 -3.39 18.15
C TYR A 78 -9.78 -4.48 18.97
N VAL A 79 -9.05 -5.23 19.82
CA VAL A 79 -9.63 -6.32 20.63
C VAL A 79 -10.65 -5.81 21.65
N GLY A 80 -10.37 -4.67 22.29
CA GLY A 80 -11.24 -4.08 23.30
C GLY A 80 -12.31 -3.13 22.75
N CYS A 81 -12.42 -2.99 21.42
CA CYS A 81 -13.30 -2.01 20.77
C CYS A 81 -13.18 -0.59 21.37
N SER A 82 -11.95 -0.10 21.51
CA SER A 82 -11.65 1.23 22.07
C SER A 82 -10.79 2.07 21.13
N THR A 83 -10.87 3.39 21.27
CA THR A 83 -10.12 4.38 20.46
C THR A 83 -8.66 4.54 20.93
N THR A 84 -7.98 3.45 21.26
CA THR A 84 -6.58 3.47 21.72
C THR A 84 -5.63 3.43 20.52
N PRO A 85 -4.64 4.34 20.41
CA PRO A 85 -4.20 5.33 21.41
C PRO A 85 -5.06 6.61 21.44
N ARG A 86 -4.97 7.40 22.53
CA ARG A 86 -5.75 8.63 22.77
C ARG A 86 -5.76 9.64 21.58
N ASN A 87 -4.71 9.63 20.76
CA ASN A 87 -4.54 10.46 19.57
C ASN A 87 -4.70 9.67 18.26
N ALA A 88 -5.56 8.65 18.26
CA ALA A 88 -5.87 7.85 17.08
C ALA A 88 -6.23 8.75 15.89
N LYS A 89 -5.70 8.40 14.72
CA LYS A 89 -6.03 9.09 13.47
C LYS A 89 -7.47 8.72 13.10
N ILE A 90 -8.30 9.74 12.87
CA ILE A 90 -9.71 9.58 12.52
C ILE A 90 -9.94 10.15 11.13
N TYR A 91 -10.67 9.41 10.31
CA TYR A 91 -11.11 9.83 8.99
C TYR A 91 -12.64 9.81 8.91
N THR A 92 -13.22 10.78 8.20
CA THR A 92 -14.67 11.05 8.21
C THR A 92 -15.21 11.46 6.85
N SER A 93 -14.46 11.29 5.75
CA SER A 93 -14.87 11.81 4.44
C SER A 93 -15.97 10.98 3.77
N GLY A 94 -16.11 9.70 4.16
CA GLY A 94 -16.95 8.72 3.45
C GLY A 94 -16.24 8.01 2.29
N LYS A 95 -15.01 8.41 1.95
CA LYS A 95 -14.18 7.81 0.90
C LYS A 95 -12.70 7.91 1.27
N ASP A 96 -12.34 7.36 2.42
CA ASP A 96 -11.01 7.50 3.01
C ASP A 96 -10.01 6.55 2.36
N LYS A 97 -8.73 6.98 2.31
CA LYS A 97 -7.59 6.26 1.74
C LYS A 97 -6.39 6.34 2.68
#